data_AF-A0A838V3T7-F1
#
_entry.id   AF-A0A838V3T7-F1
#
_cell.length_a   1.000
_cell.length_b   1.000
_cell.length_c   1.000
_cell.angle_alpha   90.00
_cell.angle_beta   90.00
_cell.angle_gamma   90.00
#
_symmetry.space_group_name_H-M   'P 1'
#
loop_
_entity.id
_entity.type
_entity.pdbx_description
1 polymer ?
#
loop_
_entity_poly.entity_id
_entity_poly.type
_entity_poly.pdbx_seq_one_letter_code
_entity_poly.pdbx_strand_id
1 'polypeptide(L)'
;MWKGHLAESAGNLTVGTDRWTADYSFSPRFSGLLTDAEGADSATNPEELPAAAHGACFSMALSLVLSEPGHWPTSIETTARVYFRKLDGAPTIAGIGLEAAATAPGIRRDEFDLNGRGDESGLHPHPGSRRGRGD
;
A
#
# COMPACT_ATOMS: atom_id res chain seq x y z
N MET A 1 -0.19 14.32 16.54
CA MET A 1 -0.46 15.60 17.22
C MET A 1 -0.59 16.69 16.16
N TRP A 2 -1.56 17.58 16.30
CA TRP A 2 -1.85 18.65 15.35
C TRP A 2 -1.84 20.01 16.05
N LYS A 3 -1.30 21.05 15.41
CA LYS A 3 -1.30 22.42 15.94
C LYS A 3 -1.76 23.41 14.89
N GLY A 4 -2.79 24.19 15.19
CA GLY A 4 -3.28 25.30 14.36
C GLY A 4 -4.55 24.97 13.56
N HIS A 5 -4.97 25.93 12.73
CA HIS A 5 -6.15 25.80 11.87
C HIS A 5 -5.82 25.12 10.54
N LEU A 6 -6.78 24.34 10.02
CA LEU A 6 -6.59 23.34 8.97
C LEU A 6 -5.72 23.78 7.79
N ALA A 7 -5.87 25.02 7.28
CA ALA A 7 -5.15 25.50 6.11
C ALA A 7 -3.67 25.91 6.35
N GLU A 8 -3.28 26.21 7.59
CA GLU A 8 -1.95 26.77 7.92
C GLU A 8 -1.14 25.87 8.87
N SER A 9 -1.66 24.69 9.17
CA SER A 9 -1.14 23.83 10.23
C SER A 9 -0.37 22.62 9.72
N ALA A 10 0.72 22.31 10.43
CA ALA A 10 1.46 21.07 10.38
C ALA A 10 1.19 20.25 11.66
N GLY A 11 1.27 18.93 11.53
CA GLY A 11 1.23 17.99 12.64
C GLY A 11 2.42 17.05 12.59
N ASN A 12 2.64 16.36 13.71
CA ASN A 12 3.62 15.29 13.81
C ASN A 12 2.90 13.99 14.16
N LEU A 13 3.22 12.94 13.43
CA LEU A 13 2.68 11.60 13.58
C LEU A 13 3.73 10.70 14.24
N THR A 14 3.30 9.88 15.18
CA THR A 14 4.14 8.92 15.90
C THR A 14 3.52 7.54 15.80
N VAL A 15 4.31 6.55 15.40
CA VAL A 15 3.90 5.13 15.36
C VAL A 15 4.58 4.36 16.49
N GLY A 16 3.77 3.64 17.28
CA GLY A 16 4.23 2.93 18.47
C GLY A 16 4.79 3.87 19.55
N THR A 17 5.60 3.32 20.44
CA THR A 17 6.40 4.10 21.40
C THR A 17 7.63 4.67 20.69
N ASP A 18 7.42 5.67 19.82
CA ASP A 18 8.46 6.37 19.04
C ASP A 18 9.25 5.48 18.06
N ARG A 19 8.60 4.45 17.49
CA ARG A 19 9.23 3.55 16.51
C ARG A 19 9.55 4.28 15.20
N TRP A 20 8.67 5.20 14.81
CA TRP A 20 8.81 6.07 13.65
C TRP A 20 8.01 7.35 13.89
N THR A 21 8.54 8.46 13.39
CA THR A 21 7.84 9.75 13.41
C THR A 21 7.97 10.42 12.05
N ALA A 22 6.93 11.17 11.67
CA ALA A 22 6.97 12.00 10.48
C ALA A 22 6.02 13.20 10.61
N ASP A 23 6.37 14.27 9.92
CA ASP A 23 5.51 15.44 9.82
C ASP A 23 4.48 15.22 8.72
N TYR A 24 3.26 15.69 8.95
CA TYR A 24 2.16 15.70 7.99
C TYR A 24 1.50 17.07 8.00
N SER A 25 1.06 17.55 6.85
CA SER A 25 0.45 18.88 6.71
C SER A 25 -0.80 18.79 5.83
N PHE A 26 -1.57 19.87 5.76
CA PHE A 26 -2.79 19.91 4.96
C PHE A 26 -2.52 19.87 3.44
N SER A 27 -1.52 20.63 2.99
CA SER A 27 -1.23 20.83 1.56
C SER A 27 -1.02 19.51 0.77
N PRO A 28 -0.06 18.62 1.12
CA PRO A 28 0.18 17.39 0.37
C PRO A 28 -0.99 16.41 0.49
N ARG A 29 -1.73 16.42 1.61
CA ARG A 29 -2.84 15.50 1.86
C ARG A 29 -4.07 15.82 1.02
N PHE A 30 -4.36 17.09 0.79
CA PHE A 30 -5.59 17.54 0.15
C PHE A 30 -5.39 18.21 -1.21
N SER A 31 -4.15 18.26 -1.71
CA SER A 31 -3.83 18.66 -3.09
C SER A 31 -4.63 17.85 -4.11
N GLY A 32 -5.26 18.55 -5.07
CA GLY A 32 -6.13 17.95 -6.08
C GLY A 32 -7.48 17.43 -5.55
N LEU A 33 -7.68 17.43 -4.23
CA LEU A 33 -8.92 16.99 -3.59
C LEU A 33 -9.77 18.16 -3.07
N LEU A 34 -9.17 19.06 -2.28
CA LEU A 34 -9.82 20.26 -1.73
C LEU A 34 -9.20 21.55 -2.25
N THR A 35 -7.99 21.49 -2.82
CA THR A 35 -7.28 22.64 -3.36
C THR A 35 -6.77 22.33 -4.76
N ASP A 36 -6.72 23.34 -5.62
CA ASP A 36 -6.11 23.24 -6.96
C ASP A 36 -4.58 23.42 -6.91
N ALA A 37 -4.01 23.55 -5.71
CA ALA A 37 -2.58 23.69 -5.50
C ALA A 37 -1.91 22.31 -5.49
N GLU A 38 -0.82 22.15 -6.23
CA GLU A 38 0.08 21.01 -6.11
C GLU A 38 0.76 21.03 -4.73
N GLY A 39 0.70 19.92 -4.01
CA GLY A 39 1.39 19.75 -2.73
C GLY A 39 2.91 19.88 -2.96
N ALA A 40 3.55 20.84 -2.29
CA ALA A 40 4.95 21.19 -2.54
C ALA A 40 5.92 20.73 -1.43
N ASP A 41 5.43 20.13 -0.35
CA ASP A 41 6.26 19.61 0.73
C ASP A 41 6.36 18.07 0.67
N SER A 42 7.42 17.53 1.29
CA SER A 42 7.67 16.08 1.37
C SER A 42 7.05 15.47 2.63
N ALA A 43 6.05 16.11 3.22
CA ALA A 43 5.40 15.63 4.43
C ALA A 43 4.57 14.38 4.09
N THR A 44 4.51 13.42 5.02
CA THR A 44 3.66 12.23 4.82
C THR A 44 2.19 12.63 4.82
N ASN A 45 1.33 11.70 4.44
CA ASN A 45 -0.11 11.80 4.69
C ASN A 45 -0.60 10.60 5.51
N PRO A 46 -1.66 10.76 6.31
CA PRO A 46 -2.23 9.67 7.10
C PRO A 46 -2.62 8.43 6.28
N GLU A 47 -2.92 8.57 4.99
CA GLU A 47 -3.32 7.49 4.10
C GLU A 47 -2.15 6.54 3.72
N GLU A 48 -0.90 7.00 3.75
CA GLU A 48 0.28 6.15 3.54
C GLU A 48 0.44 5.05 4.59
N LEU A 49 0.00 5.28 5.82
CA LEU A 49 0.13 4.32 6.92
C LEU A 49 -0.76 3.08 6.77
N PRO A 50 -2.08 3.20 6.58
CA PRO A 50 -2.91 2.03 6.34
C PRO A 50 -2.52 1.32 5.03
N ALA A 51 -2.04 2.03 4.00
CA ALA A 51 -1.43 1.37 2.83
C ALA A 51 -0.22 0.51 3.24
N ALA A 52 0.78 1.10 3.91
CA ALA A 52 1.98 0.37 4.31
C ALA A 52 1.65 -0.82 5.23
N ALA A 53 0.77 -0.62 6.21
CA ALA A 53 0.32 -1.67 7.12
C ALA A 53 -0.39 -2.81 6.37
N HIS A 54 -1.29 -2.47 5.44
CA HIS A 54 -2.04 -3.47 4.69
C HIS A 54 -1.14 -4.23 3.71
N GLY A 55 -0.29 -3.55 2.94
CA GLY A 55 0.66 -4.21 2.04
C GLY A 55 1.62 -5.17 2.77
N ALA A 56 2.07 -4.80 3.97
CA ALA A 56 2.89 -5.67 4.81
C ALA A 56 2.12 -6.89 5.32
N CYS A 57 0.89 -6.70 5.82
CA CYS A 57 0.03 -7.77 6.29
C CYS A 57 -0.31 -8.75 5.16
N PHE A 58 -0.69 -8.24 3.99
CA PHE A 58 -0.99 -9.03 2.80
C PHE A 58 0.22 -9.85 2.35
N SER A 59 1.42 -9.25 2.30
CA SER A 59 2.64 -9.99 1.93
C SER A 59 2.92 -11.17 2.87
N MET A 60 2.68 -10.97 4.18
CA MET A 60 2.84 -12.03 5.18
C MET A 60 1.79 -13.14 5.03
N ALA A 61 0.53 -12.76 4.82
CA ALA A 61 -0.56 -13.71 4.59
C ALA A 61 -0.33 -14.51 3.30
N LEU A 62 0.06 -13.84 2.22
CA LEU A 62 0.39 -14.50 0.95
C LEU A 62 1.55 -15.49 1.13
N SER A 63 2.57 -15.14 1.92
CA SER A 63 3.66 -16.06 2.23
C SER A 63 3.18 -17.36 2.87
N LEU A 64 2.24 -17.26 3.82
CA LEU A 64 1.62 -18.40 4.46
C LEU A 64 0.86 -19.26 3.44
N VAL A 65 -0.04 -18.65 2.66
CA VAL A 65 -0.88 -19.37 1.70
C VAL A 65 -0.05 -20.07 0.62
N LEU A 66 1.01 -19.43 0.12
CA LEU A 66 1.90 -20.07 -0.86
C LEU A 66 2.70 -21.23 -0.25
N SER A 67 3.03 -21.16 1.03
CA SER A 67 3.81 -22.21 1.71
C SER A 67 2.99 -23.47 2.00
N GLU A 68 1.66 -23.38 2.15
CA GLU A 68 0.76 -24.52 2.41
C GLU A 68 0.86 -25.65 1.35
N PRO A 69 0.81 -25.38 0.03
CA PRO A 69 1.07 -26.39 -1.00
C PRO A 69 2.55 -26.77 -1.16
N GLY A 70 3.45 -26.22 -0.33
CA GLY A 70 4.89 -26.49 -0.36
C GLY A 70 5.71 -25.51 -1.20
N HIS A 71 5.12 -24.40 -1.66
CA HIS A 71 5.82 -23.37 -2.42
C HIS A 71 6.36 -22.27 -1.50
N TRP A 72 7.55 -22.50 -0.93
CA TRP A 72 8.22 -21.51 -0.10
C TRP A 72 8.64 -20.27 -0.92
N PRO A 73 8.03 -19.09 -0.71
CA PRO A 73 8.39 -17.91 -1.48
C PRO A 73 9.75 -17.36 -1.06
N THR A 74 10.58 -17.00 -2.04
CA THR A 74 11.88 -16.35 -1.82
C THR A 74 11.74 -14.83 -1.76
N SER A 75 10.68 -14.26 -2.37
CA SER A 75 10.38 -12.84 -2.30
C SER A 75 8.89 -12.60 -2.49
N ILE A 76 8.33 -11.64 -1.75
CA ILE A 76 7.00 -11.07 -1.98
C ILE A 76 7.12 -9.56 -1.84
N GLU A 77 6.69 -8.84 -2.87
CA GLU A 77 6.61 -7.39 -2.88
C GLU A 77 5.16 -7.00 -3.11
N THR A 78 4.59 -6.19 -2.21
CA THR A 78 3.21 -5.70 -2.31
C THR A 78 3.20 -4.19 -2.28
N THR A 79 2.62 -3.59 -3.32
CA THR A 79 2.26 -2.18 -3.35
C THR A 79 0.81 -2.03 -2.92
N ALA A 80 0.57 -1.17 -1.93
CA ALA A 80 -0.77 -0.83 -1.47
C ALA A 80 -1.07 0.64 -1.79
N ARG A 81 -2.24 0.90 -2.35
CA ARG A 81 -2.70 2.24 -2.71
C ARG A 81 -4.02 2.55 -2.03
N VAL A 82 -4.03 3.55 -1.16
CA VAL A 82 -5.28 4.12 -0.65
C VAL A 82 -5.92 4.98 -1.73
N TYR A 83 -7.20 4.74 -2.01
CA TYR A 83 -8.01 5.61 -2.86
C TYR A 83 -8.69 6.66 -2.01
N PHE A 84 -8.04 7.81 -1.87
CA PHE A 84 -8.59 8.97 -1.15
C PHE A 84 -9.26 9.93 -2.14
N ARG A 85 -10.59 10.09 -2.03
CA ARG A 85 -11.40 10.88 -2.98
C ARG A 85 -12.62 11.51 -2.32
N LYS A 86 -13.28 12.42 -3.02
CA LYS A 86 -14.55 12.98 -2.57
C LYS A 86 -15.67 11.98 -2.88
N LEU A 87 -16.41 11.59 -1.84
CA LEU A 87 -17.70 10.93 -1.97
C LEU A 87 -18.73 11.85 -1.32
N ASP A 88 -19.79 12.16 -2.05
CA ASP A 88 -20.86 13.07 -1.61
C ASP A 88 -20.34 14.42 -1.07
N GLY A 89 -19.26 14.92 -1.68
CA GLY A 89 -18.61 16.20 -1.33
C GLY A 89 -17.59 16.11 -0.18
N ALA A 90 -17.45 14.98 0.49
CA ALA A 90 -16.57 14.79 1.65
C ALA A 90 -15.30 13.97 1.31
N PRO A 91 -14.11 14.37 1.80
CA PRO A 91 -12.90 13.55 1.71
C PRO A 91 -13.08 12.18 2.36
N THR A 92 -12.88 11.12 1.59
CA THR A 92 -13.20 9.75 2.00
C THR A 92 -12.13 8.77 1.52
N ILE A 93 -11.72 7.86 2.41
CA ILE A 93 -10.97 6.66 2.01
C ILE A 93 -11.98 5.69 1.39
N ALA A 94 -11.96 5.58 0.07
CA ALA A 94 -12.92 4.77 -0.67
C ALA A 94 -12.51 3.29 -0.78
N GLY A 95 -11.25 2.97 -0.43
CA GLY A 95 -10.72 1.61 -0.45
C GLY A 95 -9.20 1.59 -0.49
N ILE A 96 -8.63 0.39 -0.45
CA ILE A 96 -7.20 0.14 -0.61
C ILE A 96 -7.06 -0.89 -1.73
N GLY A 97 -6.31 -0.56 -2.78
CA GLY A 97 -5.93 -1.50 -3.84
C GLY A 97 -4.58 -2.13 -3.52
N LEU A 98 -4.44 -3.43 -3.75
CA LEU A 98 -3.19 -4.16 -3.56
C LEU A 98 -2.71 -4.76 -4.88
N GLU A 99 -1.43 -4.58 -5.15
CA GLU A 99 -0.71 -5.23 -6.25
C GLU A 99 0.47 -5.97 -5.67
N ALA A 100 0.55 -7.28 -5.87
CA ALA A 100 1.64 -8.10 -5.35
C ALA A 100 2.36 -8.90 -6.43
N ALA A 101 3.67 -9.03 -6.27
CA ALA A 101 4.53 -9.90 -7.04
C ALA A 101 5.27 -10.85 -6.09
N ALA A 102 5.22 -12.15 -6.37
CA ALA A 102 5.92 -13.16 -5.60
C ALA A 102 6.81 -14.02 -6.49
N THR A 103 7.93 -14.48 -5.92
CA THR A 103 8.77 -15.53 -6.49
C THR A 103 8.74 -16.71 -5.55
N ALA A 104 8.26 -17.86 -6.01
CA ALA A 104 8.31 -19.13 -5.28
C ALA A 104 8.76 -20.25 -6.23
N PRO A 105 9.80 -21.04 -5.89
CA PRO A 105 10.25 -22.13 -6.74
C PRO A 105 9.13 -23.16 -7.00
N GLY A 106 8.99 -23.55 -8.26
CA GLY A 106 8.03 -24.58 -8.68
C GLY A 106 6.57 -24.14 -8.75
N ILE A 107 6.22 -22.92 -8.34
CA ILE A 107 4.83 -22.45 -8.42
C ILE A 107 4.44 -22.17 -9.88
N ARG A 108 3.25 -22.61 -10.28
CA ARG A 108 2.66 -22.24 -11.56
C ARG A 108 1.78 -21.01 -11.42
N ARG A 109 1.55 -20.31 -12.53
CA ARG A 109 0.76 -19.09 -12.54
C ARG A 109 -0.70 -19.31 -12.14
N ASP A 110 -1.33 -20.38 -12.61
CA ASP A 110 -2.69 -20.74 -12.24
C ASP A 110 -2.83 -21.06 -10.76
N GLU A 111 -1.83 -21.71 -10.17
CA GLU A 111 -1.76 -21.98 -8.74
C GLU A 111 -1.53 -20.70 -7.93
N PHE A 112 -0.66 -19.81 -8.38
CA PHE A 112 -0.50 -18.48 -7.77
C PHE A 112 -1.79 -17.67 -7.84
N ASP A 113 -2.46 -17.62 -8.99
CA ASP A 113 -3.69 -16.85 -9.19
C ASP A 113 -4.86 -17.42 -8.37
N LEU A 114 -4.88 -18.73 -8.09
CA LEU A 114 -5.86 -19.36 -7.20
C LEU A 114 -5.61 -18.98 -5.74
N ASN A 115 -4.35 -19.04 -5.32
CA ASN A 115 -3.92 -18.81 -3.94
C ASN A 115 -3.81 -17.31 -3.58
N GLY A 116 -3.61 -16.43 -4.55
CA GLY A 116 -3.48 -14.99 -4.35
C GLY A 116 -4.83 -14.25 -4.21
N ARG A 117 -5.95 -14.87 -4.58
CA ARG A 117 -7.31 -14.27 -4.54
C ARG A 117 -7.96 -14.28 -3.15
N GLY A 118 -7.19 -14.14 -2.08
CA GLY A 118 -7.77 -13.88 -0.77
C GLY A 118 -8.54 -12.56 -0.80
N ASP A 119 -9.84 -12.62 -1.06
CA ASP A 119 -10.87 -11.55 -1.00
C ASP A 119 -10.45 -10.10 -1.37
N GLU A 120 -9.53 -9.92 -2.31
CA GLU A 120 -9.12 -8.58 -2.75
C GLU A 120 -9.05 -8.55 -4.28
N SER A 121 -10.11 -7.97 -4.87
CA SER A 121 -10.27 -7.79 -6.31
C SER A 121 -9.26 -6.78 -6.85
N GLY A 122 -8.02 -7.21 -7.13
CA GLY A 122 -7.01 -6.27 -7.64
C GLY A 122 -5.65 -6.81 -8.11
N LEU A 123 -5.36 -8.11 -8.05
CA LEU A 123 -4.07 -8.63 -8.53
C LEU A 123 -3.96 -8.55 -10.06
N HIS A 124 -3.39 -7.46 -10.55
CA HIS A 124 -2.92 -7.34 -11.92
C HIS A 124 -1.41 -7.59 -11.99
N PRO A 125 -0.95 -8.49 -12.87
CA PRO A 125 0.46 -8.84 -13.00
C PRO A 125 1.24 -7.72 -13.71
N HIS A 126 2.39 -7.35 -13.14
CA HIS A 126 3.36 -6.48 -13.81
C HIS A 126 3.97 -7.21 -15.03
N PRO A 127 3.95 -6.64 -16.24
CA PRO A 127 4.60 -7.24 -17.40
C PRO A 127 6.13 -7.06 -17.26
N GLY A 128 6.83 -7.99 -16.60
CA GLY A 128 8.28 -7.84 -16.42
C GLY A 128 9.08 -8.98 -15.81
N SER A 129 8.53 -9.88 -14.98
CA SER A 129 9.34 -10.93 -14.34
C SER A 129 9.49 -12.19 -15.21
N ARG A 130 10.18 -12.05 -16.35
CA ARG A 130 10.87 -13.18 -16.99
C ARG A 130 12.37 -13.00 -16.80
N ARG A 131 12.99 -13.78 -15.90
CA ARG A 131 14.36 -14.29 -16.10
C ARG A 131 14.51 -15.64 -15.41
N GLY A 132 14.10 -16.70 -16.11
CA GLY A 132 14.84 -17.94 -16.05
C GLY A 132 16.05 -17.82 -16.97
N ARG A 133 17.23 -18.18 -16.48
CA ARG A 133 18.30 -18.72 -17.32
C ARG A 133 19.12 -19.66 -16.45
N GLY A 134 18.94 -20.94 -16.71
CA GLY A 134 19.85 -21.99 -16.29
C GLY A 134 20.77 -22.27 -17.46
N ASP A 135 22.06 -22.09 -17.21
CA ASP A 135 23.19 -22.72 -17.86
C ASP A 135 24.22 -22.96 -16.75
#